data_AF-A0A496V9F1-F1
#
_entry.id   AF-A0A496V9F1-F1
#
_cell.length_a   1.000
_cell.length_b   1.000
_cell.length_c   1.000
_cell.angle_alpha   90.00
_cell.angle_beta   90.00
_cell.angle_gamma   90.00
#
_symmetry.space_group_name_H-M   'P 1'
#
loop_
_entity.id
_entity.type
_entity.pdbx_description
1 polymer ?
#
loop_
_entity_poly.entity_id
_entity_poly.type
_entity_poly.pdbx_seq_one_letter_code
_entity_poly.pdbx_strand_id
1 'polypeptide(L)'
;MSSNIVAHFNPKGIPDYLKQRPQWVVWGKRTRQYQDALREDGKLNKIPFEPRTGDPAKSNDPNTWGTWEDAILAYQSAWYNGIGFMFADDGLVGIDIDHCFFVGTKTLLPEAKQILARFDATFAEISPSGNGLHIYCFGLALHCGKGEHAKWIELYGK
;
A
#
# COMPACT_ATOMS: atom_id res chain seq x y z
N MET A 1 -14.83 14.14 17.43
CA MET A 1 -14.29 12.79 17.31
C MET A 1 -13.89 12.60 15.85
N SER A 2 -12.61 12.68 15.54
CA SER A 2 -12.11 12.42 14.19
C SER A 2 -12.34 10.95 13.89
N SER A 3 -13.31 10.65 13.02
CA SER A 3 -13.36 9.33 12.40
C SER A 3 -12.03 9.13 11.68
N ASN A 4 -11.23 8.18 12.14
CA ASN A 4 -10.03 7.77 11.43
C ASN A 4 -10.50 7.09 10.14
N ILE A 5 -10.59 7.88 9.06
CA ILE A 5 -11.01 7.39 7.75
C ILE A 5 -9.90 6.47 7.23
N VAL A 6 -10.15 5.16 7.29
CA VAL A 6 -9.38 4.19 6.52
C VAL A 6 -9.96 4.19 5.12
N ALA A 7 -9.14 4.48 4.11
CA ALA A 7 -9.58 4.33 2.74
C ALA A 7 -9.85 2.84 2.48
N HIS A 8 -11.09 2.52 2.09
CA HIS A 8 -11.40 1.17 1.64
C HIS A 8 -10.60 0.85 0.39
N PHE A 9 -10.02 -0.35 0.34
CA PHE A 9 -9.34 -0.82 -0.85
C PHE A 9 -10.32 -0.82 -2.02
N ASN A 10 -9.98 -0.08 -3.08
CA ASN A 10 -10.78 0.00 -4.30
C ASN A 10 -10.16 -0.91 -5.36
N PRO A 11 -10.70 -2.13 -5.58
CA PRO A 11 -10.17 -3.01 -6.61
C PRO A 11 -10.40 -2.47 -8.03
N LYS A 12 -11.35 -1.52 -8.21
CA LYS A 12 -11.59 -0.87 -9.49
C LYS A 12 -10.52 0.18 -9.74
N GLY A 13 -9.75 0.01 -10.80
CA GLY A 13 -8.68 0.94 -11.18
C GLY A 13 -7.28 0.37 -11.04
N ILE A 14 -7.11 -0.79 -10.38
CA ILE A 14 -5.83 -1.51 -10.40
C ILE A 14 -5.52 -1.94 -11.84
N PRO A 15 -4.37 -1.55 -12.42
CA PRO A 15 -3.96 -1.95 -13.76
C PRO A 15 -3.69 -3.44 -13.88
N ASP A 16 -3.90 -4.01 -15.06
CA ASP A 16 -3.72 -5.44 -15.29
C ASP A 16 -2.27 -5.89 -15.13
N TYR A 17 -1.29 -5.03 -15.43
CA TYR A 17 0.11 -5.36 -15.20
C TYR A 17 0.38 -5.62 -13.71
N LEU A 18 -0.24 -4.89 -12.78
CA LEU A 18 -0.10 -5.18 -11.34
C LEU A 18 -0.80 -6.49 -10.97
N LYS A 19 -2.00 -6.75 -11.52
CA LYS A 19 -2.77 -7.96 -11.20
C LYS A 19 -2.08 -9.25 -11.64
N GLN A 20 -1.34 -9.21 -12.75
CA GLN A 20 -0.62 -10.36 -13.30
C GLN A 20 0.57 -10.84 -12.44
N ARG A 21 0.95 -10.09 -11.40
CA ARG A 21 2.09 -10.42 -10.53
C ARG A 21 1.62 -11.18 -9.28
N PRO A 22 2.27 -12.30 -8.90
CA PRO A 22 2.00 -12.99 -7.63
C PRO A 22 2.69 -12.28 -6.45
N GLN A 23 2.40 -10.99 -6.29
CA GLN A 23 3.04 -10.07 -5.35
C GLN A 23 2.05 -9.48 -4.36
N TRP A 24 0.86 -10.09 -4.24
CA TRP A 24 -0.23 -9.56 -3.43
C TRP A 24 -0.26 -10.19 -2.04
N VAL A 25 -0.53 -9.35 -1.04
CA VAL A 25 -0.74 -9.75 0.36
C VAL A 25 -2.02 -9.11 0.87
N VAL A 26 -2.50 -9.56 2.02
CA VAL A 26 -3.52 -8.83 2.80
C VAL A 26 -2.89 -8.29 4.08
N TRP A 27 -3.46 -7.24 4.67
CA TRP A 27 -2.93 -6.68 5.90
C TRP A 27 -4.02 -6.36 6.92
N GLY A 28 -3.62 -6.28 8.19
CA GLY A 28 -4.53 -5.97 9.29
C GLY A 28 -5.52 -7.11 9.56
N LYS A 29 -5.00 -8.31 9.81
CA LYS A 29 -5.82 -9.46 10.19
C LYS A 29 -6.57 -9.18 11.49
N ARG A 30 -7.90 -9.23 11.44
CA ARG A 30 -8.78 -9.11 12.60
C ARG A 30 -8.73 -10.39 13.41
N THR A 31 -8.49 -10.29 14.71
CA THR A 31 -8.49 -11.42 15.64
C THR A 31 -9.13 -10.99 16.96
N ARG A 32 -9.27 -11.90 17.94
CA ARG A 32 -9.66 -11.50 19.31
C ARG A 32 -8.65 -10.53 19.95
N GLN A 33 -7.37 -10.63 19.58
CA GLN A 33 -6.28 -9.78 20.06
C GLN A 33 -6.18 -8.46 19.29
N TYR A 34 -6.56 -8.47 18.01
CA TYR A 34 -6.52 -7.32 17.10
C TYR A 34 -7.94 -7.12 16.53
N GLN A 35 -8.86 -6.62 17.35
CA GLN A 35 -10.25 -6.41 16.90
C GLN A 35 -10.39 -5.20 15.98
N ASP A 36 -9.56 -4.18 16.18
CA ASP A 36 -9.59 -2.93 15.43
C ASP A 36 -8.50 -2.85 14.38
N ALA A 37 -8.79 -2.08 13.33
CA ALA A 37 -7.82 -1.73 12.29
C ALA A 37 -6.61 -0.95 12.82
N LEU A 38 -6.67 -0.50 14.07
CA LEU A 38 -5.72 0.40 14.69
C LEU A 38 -4.93 -0.33 15.79
N ARG A 39 -3.67 0.04 15.91
CA ARG A 39 -2.79 -0.25 17.03
C ARG A 39 -3.18 0.65 18.22
N GLU A 40 -2.61 0.38 19.39
CA GLU A 40 -2.82 1.19 20.61
C GLU A 40 -2.45 2.68 20.43
N ASP A 41 -1.50 2.98 19.53
CA ASP A 41 -1.08 4.35 19.19
C ASP A 41 -1.99 5.05 18.17
N GLY A 42 -3.10 4.40 17.78
CA GLY A 42 -4.06 4.93 16.82
C GLY A 42 -3.62 4.82 15.36
N LYS A 43 -2.47 4.21 15.05
CA LYS A 43 -2.04 3.95 13.66
C LYS A 43 -2.61 2.65 13.12
N LEU A 44 -2.74 2.54 11.80
CA LEU A 44 -3.20 1.31 11.18
C LEU A 44 -2.27 0.12 11.51
N ASN A 45 -2.86 -1.00 11.87
CA ASN A 45 -2.18 -2.28 12.00
C ASN A 45 -1.91 -2.88 10.61
N LYS A 46 -0.84 -2.42 9.96
CA LYS A 46 -0.47 -2.81 8.58
C LYS A 46 0.42 -4.07 8.50
N ILE A 47 0.31 -5.01 9.46
CA ILE A 47 1.06 -6.27 9.37
C ILE A 47 0.57 -7.06 8.14
N PRO A 48 1.46 -7.47 7.22
CA PRO A 48 1.09 -8.23 6.04
C PRO A 48 0.97 -9.73 6.34
N PHE A 49 0.05 -10.38 5.64
CA PHE A 49 -0.25 -11.80 5.74
C PHE A 49 -0.38 -12.41 4.33
N GLU A 50 0.06 -13.66 4.21
CA GLU A 50 -0.13 -14.46 3.01
C GLU A 50 -1.64 -14.66 2.81
N PRO A 51 -2.19 -14.38 1.62
CA PRO A 51 -3.63 -14.39 1.42
C PRO A 51 -4.26 -15.79 1.45
N ARG A 52 -3.49 -16.84 1.16
CA ARG A 52 -3.99 -18.24 1.10
C ARG A 52 -4.10 -18.88 2.47
N THR A 53 -3.07 -18.69 3.30
CA THR A 53 -2.92 -19.35 4.61
C THR A 53 -3.33 -18.43 5.76
N GLY A 54 -3.19 -17.12 5.56
CA GLY A 54 -3.32 -16.12 6.63
C GLY A 54 -2.13 -16.10 7.60
N ASP A 55 -1.01 -16.73 7.25
CA ASP A 55 0.26 -16.66 7.99
C ASP A 55 0.99 -15.33 7.71
N PRO A 56 1.91 -14.88 8.58
CA PRO A 56 2.64 -13.63 8.35
C PRO A 56 3.45 -13.66 7.04
N ALA A 57 3.28 -12.63 6.21
CA ALA A 57 4.05 -12.46 4.98
C ALA A 57 5.36 -11.69 5.22
N LYS A 58 6.40 -12.01 4.44
CA LYS A 58 7.70 -11.34 4.50
C LYS A 58 7.97 -10.59 3.22
N SER A 59 8.42 -9.34 3.31
CA SER A 59 8.73 -8.50 2.14
C SER A 59 9.88 -9.00 1.27
N ASN A 60 10.61 -10.02 1.72
CA ASN A 60 11.73 -10.61 1.00
C ASN A 60 11.55 -12.09 0.64
N ASP A 61 10.36 -12.66 0.86
CA ASP A 61 10.09 -14.07 0.54
C ASP A 61 8.84 -14.19 -0.35
N PRO A 62 9.01 -14.34 -1.67
CA PRO A 62 7.91 -14.48 -2.62
C PRO A 62 6.95 -15.63 -2.34
N ASN A 63 7.40 -16.67 -1.62
CA ASN A 63 6.55 -17.80 -1.28
C ASN A 63 5.45 -17.42 -0.27
N THR A 64 5.63 -16.30 0.44
CA THR A 64 4.65 -15.77 1.40
C THR A 64 3.67 -14.79 0.76
N TRP A 65 3.71 -14.61 -0.56
CA TRP A 65 2.80 -13.75 -1.32
C TRP A 65 1.85 -14.61 -2.15
N GLY A 66 0.75 -14.01 -2.62
CA GLY A 66 -0.26 -14.68 -3.45
C GLY A 66 -0.57 -13.92 -4.73
N THR A 67 -1.50 -14.48 -5.50
CA THR A 67 -2.03 -13.83 -6.69
C THR A 67 -3.01 -12.72 -6.33
N TRP A 68 -3.39 -11.94 -7.34
CA TRP A 68 -4.48 -10.96 -7.21
C TRP A 68 -5.77 -11.63 -6.71
N GLU A 69 -6.12 -12.79 -7.26
CA GLU A 69 -7.33 -13.54 -6.90
C GLU A 69 -7.29 -14.02 -5.45
N ASP A 70 -6.15 -14.54 -5.00
CA ASP A 70 -5.95 -14.96 -3.60
C ASP A 70 -6.22 -13.77 -2.66
N ALA A 71 -5.62 -12.62 -2.94
CA ALA A 71 -5.74 -11.42 -2.11
C ALA A 71 -7.16 -10.85 -2.11
N ILE A 72 -7.85 -10.85 -3.26
CA ILE A 72 -9.24 -10.40 -3.35
C ILE A 72 -10.17 -11.32 -2.56
N LEU A 73 -10.01 -12.64 -2.70
CA LEU A 73 -10.80 -13.62 -1.95
C LEU A 73 -10.59 -13.45 -0.45
N ALA A 74 -9.33 -13.32 -0.02
CA ALA A 74 -8.98 -13.08 1.38
C ALA A 74 -9.57 -11.77 1.91
N TYR A 75 -9.46 -10.66 1.15
CA TYR A 75 -10.04 -9.37 1.55
C TYR A 75 -11.58 -9.42 1.66
N GLN A 76 -12.26 -10.11 0.74
CA GLN A 76 -13.72 -10.27 0.75
C GLN A 76 -14.25 -11.06 1.95
N SER A 77 -13.41 -11.85 2.61
CA SER A 77 -13.77 -12.53 3.85
C SER A 77 -14.02 -11.58 5.04
N ALA A 78 -13.70 -10.29 4.90
CA ALA A 78 -13.77 -9.25 5.93
C ALA A 78 -12.86 -9.47 7.16
N TRP A 79 -11.98 -10.48 7.12
CA TRP A 79 -10.97 -10.72 8.16
C TRP A 79 -9.76 -9.81 8.06
N TYR A 80 -9.61 -9.03 7.00
CA TYR A 80 -8.46 -8.16 6.77
C TYR A 80 -8.89 -6.72 6.55
N ASN A 81 -8.04 -5.76 6.90
CA ASN A 81 -8.31 -4.34 6.72
C ASN A 81 -8.03 -3.84 5.30
N GLY A 82 -7.15 -4.51 4.57
CA GLY A 82 -6.85 -4.15 3.19
C GLY A 82 -5.95 -5.14 2.47
N ILE A 83 -5.64 -4.78 1.23
CA ILE A 83 -4.70 -5.47 0.35
C ILE A 83 -3.40 -4.66 0.30
N GLY A 84 -2.27 -5.35 0.21
CA GLY A 84 -0.95 -4.77 0.01
C GLY A 84 -0.22 -5.43 -1.16
N PHE A 85 0.87 -4.80 -1.58
CA PHE A 85 1.69 -5.24 -2.71
C PHE A 85 3.15 -5.28 -2.28
N MET A 86 3.87 -6.32 -2.70
CA MET A 86 5.28 -6.53 -2.37
C MET A 86 6.15 -6.28 -3.61
N PHE A 87 7.29 -5.62 -3.42
CA PHE A 87 8.23 -5.29 -4.50
C PHE A 87 9.28 -6.40 -4.66
N ALA A 88 9.45 -6.84 -5.90
CA ALA A 88 10.40 -7.87 -6.32
C ALA A 88 11.45 -7.26 -7.26
N ASP A 89 12.45 -8.05 -7.65
CA ASP A 89 13.41 -7.66 -8.68
C ASP A 89 12.80 -7.88 -10.08
N ASP A 90 11.79 -7.06 -10.40
CA ASP A 90 11.00 -7.13 -11.64
C ASP A 90 10.87 -5.77 -12.33
N GLY A 91 11.69 -4.81 -11.92
CA GLY A 91 11.72 -3.44 -12.43
C GLY A 91 10.56 -2.55 -11.98
N LEU A 92 9.68 -3.01 -11.07
CA LEU A 92 8.62 -2.19 -10.51
C LEU A 92 9.11 -1.46 -9.25
N VAL A 93 8.81 -0.16 -9.17
CA VAL A 93 9.18 0.73 -8.07
C VAL A 93 7.92 1.35 -7.46
N GLY A 94 7.87 1.38 -6.13
CA GLY A 94 6.87 2.08 -5.34
C GLY A 94 7.42 3.38 -4.80
N ILE A 95 6.65 4.45 -4.91
CA ILE A 95 6.92 5.73 -4.28
C ILE A 95 5.79 6.01 -3.29
N ASP A 96 6.11 6.03 -2.00
CA ASP A 96 5.17 6.37 -0.93
C ASP A 96 5.39 7.83 -0.52
N ILE A 97 4.31 8.61 -0.54
CA ILE A 97 4.31 10.03 -0.24
C ILE A 97 3.37 10.28 0.94
N ASP A 98 3.95 10.37 2.12
CA ASP A 98 3.25 10.53 3.39
C ASP A 98 2.64 11.93 3.56
N HIS A 99 1.46 11.98 4.20
CA HIS A 99 0.81 13.21 4.67
C HIS A 99 0.61 14.31 3.61
N CYS A 100 0.53 13.92 2.33
CA CYS A 100 0.44 14.86 1.22
C CYS A 100 -0.98 15.13 0.70
N PHE A 101 -1.98 14.37 1.12
CA PHE A 101 -3.36 14.48 0.66
C PHE A 101 -4.31 14.87 1.80
N PHE A 102 -5.07 15.95 1.59
CA PHE A 102 -6.08 16.41 2.55
C PHE A 102 -7.45 15.89 2.13
N VAL A 103 -7.99 14.92 2.88
CA VAL A 103 -9.30 14.29 2.57
C VAL A 103 -10.44 15.30 2.56
N GLY A 104 -10.47 16.22 3.53
CA GLY A 104 -11.57 17.19 3.68
C GLY A 104 -11.72 18.13 2.48
N THR A 105 -10.61 18.55 1.89
CA THR A 105 -10.58 19.46 0.74
C THR A 105 -10.34 18.72 -0.59
N LYS A 106 -9.99 17.44 -0.54
CA LYS A 106 -9.54 16.62 -1.67
C LYS A 106 -8.37 17.26 -2.44
N THR A 107 -7.42 17.83 -1.72
CA THR A 107 -6.27 18.54 -2.30
C THR A 107 -4.94 17.92 -1.91
N LEU A 108 -3.99 17.92 -2.85
CA LEU A 108 -2.59 17.59 -2.60
C LEU A 108 -1.77 18.82 -2.19
N LEU A 109 -0.72 18.60 -1.40
CA LEU A 109 0.36 19.56 -1.20
C LEU A 109 1.00 19.96 -2.54
N PRO A 110 1.45 21.21 -2.72
CA PRO A 110 2.08 21.66 -3.96
C PRO A 110 3.24 20.79 -4.43
N GLU A 111 4.11 20.37 -3.51
CA GLU A 111 5.28 19.53 -3.78
C GLU A 111 4.84 18.12 -4.25
N ALA A 112 3.82 17.55 -3.62
CA ALA A 112 3.27 16.26 -4.02
C ALA A 112 2.59 16.33 -5.40
N LYS A 113 1.95 17.45 -5.75
CA LYS A 113 1.43 17.68 -7.11
C LYS A 113 2.55 17.70 -8.14
N GLN A 114 3.67 18.37 -7.83
CA GLN A 114 4.83 18.42 -8.72
C GLN A 114 5.46 17.04 -8.91
N ILE A 115 5.53 16.22 -7.86
CA ILE A 115 6.00 14.83 -7.95
C ILE A 115 5.03 14.03 -8.81
N LEU A 116 3.73 14.03 -8.49
CA LEU A 116 2.72 13.28 -9.23
C LEU A 116 2.70 13.65 -10.73
N ALA A 117 2.89 14.93 -11.07
CA ALA A 117 2.97 15.38 -12.45
C ALA A 117 4.17 14.82 -13.24
N ARG A 118 5.25 14.39 -12.55
CA ARG A 118 6.39 13.71 -13.20
C ARG A 118 6.12 12.23 -13.48
N PHE A 119 5.06 11.68 -12.89
CA PHE A 119 4.65 10.28 -12.97
C PHE A 119 3.21 10.13 -13.48
N ASP A 120 2.72 11.11 -14.25
CA ASP A 120 1.33 11.21 -14.72
C ASP A 120 0.91 10.06 -15.65
N ALA A 121 1.87 9.44 -16.33
CA ALA A 121 1.68 8.24 -17.15
C ALA A 121 1.73 6.92 -16.36
N THR A 122 1.75 6.98 -15.02
CA THR A 122 1.87 5.80 -14.14
C THR A 122 0.66 5.65 -13.22
N PHE A 123 0.53 4.51 -12.56
CA PHE A 123 -0.56 4.29 -11.63
C PHE A 123 -0.29 4.95 -10.27
N ALA A 124 -1.29 5.65 -9.73
CA ALA A 124 -1.27 6.20 -8.39
C ALA A 124 -2.59 5.95 -7.66
N GLU A 125 -2.50 5.74 -6.35
CA GLU A 125 -3.64 5.54 -5.46
C GLU A 125 -3.50 6.37 -4.18
N ILE A 126 -4.64 6.66 -3.54
CA ILE A 126 -4.63 7.19 -2.19
C ILE A 126 -4.24 6.06 -1.23
N SER A 127 -3.25 6.31 -0.39
CA SER A 127 -2.78 5.36 0.63
C SER A 127 -3.91 4.96 1.61
N PRO A 128 -3.79 3.80 2.30
CA PRO A 128 -4.83 3.33 3.22
C PRO A 128 -5.20 4.28 4.36
N SER A 129 -4.29 5.14 4.82
CA SER A 129 -4.58 6.15 5.86
C SER A 129 -5.40 7.32 5.33
N GLY A 130 -5.65 7.37 4.02
CA GLY A 130 -6.42 8.40 3.36
C GLY A 130 -5.68 9.72 3.17
N ASN A 131 -4.48 9.91 3.72
CA ASN A 131 -3.77 11.19 3.73
C ASN A 131 -2.42 11.21 3.00
N GLY A 132 -2.06 10.12 2.32
CA GLY A 132 -0.87 10.01 1.47
C GLY A 132 -1.18 9.41 0.10
N LEU A 133 -0.17 9.30 -0.75
CA LEU A 133 -0.27 8.68 -2.08
C LEU A 133 0.75 7.56 -2.24
N HIS A 134 0.38 6.49 -2.93
CA HIS A 134 1.32 5.54 -3.50
C HIS A 134 1.37 5.72 -5.02
N ILE A 135 2.56 5.70 -5.61
CA ILE A 135 2.79 5.71 -7.06
C ILE A 135 3.57 4.45 -7.44
N TYR A 136 3.20 3.82 -8.55
CA TYR A 136 3.81 2.60 -9.07
C TYR A 136 4.35 2.85 -10.47
N CYS A 137 5.67 2.78 -10.64
CA CYS A 137 6.34 3.05 -11.91
C CYS A 137 7.36 1.96 -12.25
N PHE A 138 7.75 1.90 -13.53
CA PHE A 138 8.86 1.04 -13.96
C PHE A 138 10.17 1.81 -13.92
N GLY A 139 11.22 1.20 -13.38
CA GLY A 139 12.54 1.82 -13.30
C GLY A 139 13.49 1.09 -12.37
N LEU A 140 14.60 1.76 -12.02
CA LEU A 140 15.59 1.28 -11.07
C LEU A 140 15.65 2.24 -9.89
N ALA A 141 15.28 1.76 -8.70
CA ALA A 141 15.45 2.52 -7.46
C ALA A 141 16.90 2.42 -6.99
N LEU A 142 17.67 3.49 -7.18
CA LEU A 142 19.08 3.55 -6.72
C LEU A 142 19.21 3.56 -5.18
N HIS A 143 18.12 3.87 -4.48
CA HIS A 143 18.00 3.84 -3.03
C HIS A 143 16.59 3.41 -2.65
N CYS A 144 16.47 2.58 -1.60
CA CYS A 144 15.20 2.16 -1.04
C CYS A 144 15.12 2.51 0.45
N GLY A 145 13.92 2.88 0.89
CA GLY A 145 13.63 3.37 2.23
C GLY A 145 13.32 4.88 2.25
N LYS A 146 13.30 5.43 3.47
CA LYS A 146 13.01 6.85 3.72
C LYS A 146 14.07 7.75 3.12
N GLY A 147 13.63 8.79 2.41
CA GLY A 147 14.49 9.85 1.92
C GLY A 147 15.35 10.45 3.03
N GLU A 148 16.59 10.84 2.70
CA GLU A 148 17.52 11.42 3.68
C GLU A 148 17.05 12.81 4.14
N HIS A 149 16.69 13.67 3.19
CA HIS A 149 16.20 15.03 3.44
C HIS A 149 14.67 15.13 3.49
N ALA A 150 13.98 14.40 2.61
CA ALA A 150 12.52 14.36 2.53
C ALA A 150 12.01 13.08 3.20
N LYS A 151 11.84 13.11 4.53
CA LYS A 151 11.40 11.95 5.33
C LYS A 151 9.95 11.52 5.08
N TRP A 152 9.18 12.34 4.36
CA TRP A 152 7.80 12.07 3.94
C TRP A 152 7.72 11.39 2.56
N ILE A 153 8.87 11.00 1.99
CA ILE A 153 8.95 10.25 0.75
C ILE A 153 9.76 8.98 1.03
N GLU A 154 9.22 7.84 0.62
CA GLU A 154 9.90 6.55 0.67
C GLU A 154 9.90 5.89 -0.70
N LEU A 155 10.99 5.18 -1.02
CA LEU A 155 11.12 4.40 -2.24
C LEU A 155 11.20 2.92 -1.93
N TYR A 156 10.52 2.12 -2.74
CA TYR A 156 10.51 0.66 -2.65
C TYR A 156 10.85 0.06 -4.02
N GLY A 157 11.74 -0.90 -4.03
CA GLY A 157 12.22 -1.61 -5.21
C GLY A 157 13.24 -2.66 -4.79
N LYS A 158 13.67 -3.51 -5.71
CA LYS A 158 14.78 -4.44 -5.49
C LYS A 158 15.73 -4.42 -6.67
#